data_AF-A0A1F5B9E1-F1
#
_entry.id   AF-A0A1F5B9E1-F1
#
_cell.length_a   1.000
_cell.length_b   1.000
_cell.length_c   1.000
_cell.angle_alpha   90.00
_cell.angle_beta   90.00
_cell.angle_gamma   90.00
#
_symmetry.space_group_name_H-M   'P 1'
#
loop_
_entity.id
_entity.type
_entity.pdbx_description
1 polymer ?
#
loop_
_entity_poly.entity_id
_entity_poly.type
_entity_poly.pdbx_seq_one_letter_code
_entity_poly.pdbx_strand_id
1 'polypeptide(L)'
;MNNKLRLWIVLSLLVAFAAGVLGGIFAERNIFHPRQHTRAQRSPSHPPDLEEMARNLGLSPDQKESIRQIFESNDGKFKELYTEMHDRLSALRSEIKNRIDSVLTPEQKQKMEAIIAEHGERRKKESEEKDKSVERDSSPDKPKGELQ
;
A
#
# COMPACT_ATOMS: atom_id res chain seq x y z
N MET A 1 -56.07 -17.31 8.09
CA MET A 1 -54.68 -17.70 8.49
C MET A 1 -54.42 -17.15 9.87
N ASN A 2 -54.16 -18.04 10.84
CA ASN A 2 -54.03 -17.68 12.24
C ASN A 2 -52.89 -16.69 12.43
N ASN A 3 -53.20 -15.51 12.96
CA ASN A 3 -52.32 -14.36 13.15
C ASN A 3 -51.09 -14.77 13.98
N LYS A 4 -51.31 -15.70 14.91
CA LYS A 4 -50.27 -16.36 15.71
C LYS A 4 -49.27 -17.13 14.83
N LEU A 5 -49.72 -17.92 13.86
CA LEU A 5 -48.81 -18.66 12.96
C LEU A 5 -47.98 -17.71 12.10
N ARG A 6 -48.58 -16.62 11.59
CA ARG A 6 -47.83 -15.59 10.86
C ARG A 6 -46.78 -14.92 11.75
N LEU A 7 -47.10 -14.59 13.00
CA LEU A 7 -46.15 -14.03 13.96
C LEU A 7 -45.00 -14.99 14.28
N TRP A 8 -45.29 -16.28 14.47
CA TRP A 8 -44.26 -17.30 14.73
C TRP A 8 -43.33 -17.52 13.52
N ILE A 9 -43.87 -17.48 12.31
CA ILE A 9 -43.05 -17.57 11.08
C ILE A 9 -42.13 -16.36 10.96
N VAL A 10 -42.65 -15.14 11.13
CA VAL A 10 -41.84 -13.90 11.05
C VAL A 10 -40.77 -13.88 12.15
N LEU A 11 -41.11 -14.32 13.36
CA LEU A 11 -40.16 -14.40 14.47
C LEU A 11 -39.03 -15.40 14.18
N SER A 12 -39.36 -16.58 13.65
CA SER A 12 -38.35 -17.59 13.27
C SER A 12 -37.42 -17.10 12.16
N LEU A 13 -37.96 -16.35 11.20
CA LEU A 13 -37.20 -15.76 10.10
C LEU A 13 -36.22 -14.69 10.62
N LEU A 14 -36.67 -13.85 11.56
CA LEU A 14 -35.84 -12.83 12.21
C LEU A 14 -34.68 -13.46 12.99
N VAL A 15 -34.94 -14.55 13.71
CA VAL A 15 -33.91 -15.27 14.48
C VAL A 15 -32.91 -15.94 13.56
N ALA A 16 -33.35 -16.59 12.48
CA ALA A 16 -32.46 -17.19 11.49
C ALA A 16 -31.57 -16.14 10.79
N PHE A 17 -32.15 -14.98 10.46
CA PHE A 17 -31.41 -13.86 9.87
C PHE A 17 -30.36 -13.28 10.84
N ALA A 18 -30.73 -13.06 12.10
CA ALA A 18 -29.79 -12.57 13.12
C ALA A 18 -28.64 -13.56 13.36
N ALA A 19 -28.92 -14.86 13.40
CA ALA A 19 -27.89 -15.90 13.51
C ALA A 19 -26.96 -15.93 12.30
N GLY A 20 -27.48 -15.72 11.08
CA GLY A 20 -26.69 -15.60 9.86
C GLY A 20 -25.77 -14.36 9.86
N VAL A 21 -26.27 -13.21 10.29
CA VAL A 21 -25.48 -11.96 10.37
C VAL A 21 -24.37 -12.08 11.42
N LEU A 22 -24.69 -12.60 12.61
CA LEU A 22 -23.70 -12.82 13.67
C LEU A 22 -22.65 -13.87 13.27
N GLY A 23 -23.07 -14.95 12.60
CA GLY A 23 -22.18 -15.96 12.04
C GLY A 23 -21.26 -15.40 10.94
N GLY A 24 -21.78 -14.53 10.07
CA GLY A 24 -21.00 -13.86 9.03
C GLY A 24 -19.92 -12.94 9.60
N ILE A 25 -20.28 -12.09 10.58
CA ILE A 25 -19.33 -11.19 11.27
C ILE A 25 -18.25 -11.99 12.01
N PHE A 26 -18.62 -13.10 12.64
CA PHE A 26 -17.67 -13.97 13.36
C PHE A 26 -16.72 -14.72 12.40
N ALA A 27 -17.21 -15.17 11.25
CA ALA A 27 -16.41 -15.80 10.22
C ALA A 27 -15.38 -14.83 9.60
N GLU A 28 -15.78 -13.58 9.34
CA GLU A 28 -14.91 -12.53 8.83
C GLU A 28 -13.77 -12.19 9.80
N ARG A 29 -14.04 -12.21 11.11
CA ARG A 29 -13.03 -11.88 12.14
C ARG A 29 -12.05 -13.02 12.44
N ASN A 30 -12.48 -14.28 12.38
CA ASN A 30 -11.69 -15.39 12.90
C ASN A 30 -11.14 -16.36 11.84
N ILE A 31 -11.78 -16.48 10.67
CA ILE A 31 -11.39 -17.43 9.62
C ILE A 31 -10.71 -16.71 8.45
N PHE A 32 -11.20 -15.52 8.11
CA PHE A 32 -10.56 -14.65 7.15
C PHE A 32 -9.58 -13.72 7.86
N HIS A 33 -8.45 -14.26 8.32
CA HIS A 33 -7.25 -13.46 8.15
C HIS A 33 -7.03 -13.41 6.64
N PRO A 34 -7.31 -12.30 5.91
CA PRO A 34 -6.51 -12.09 4.74
C PRO A 34 -5.10 -12.13 5.29
N ARG A 35 -4.31 -13.11 4.84
CA ARG A 35 -2.87 -12.94 4.86
C ARG A 35 -2.72 -11.52 4.38
N GLN A 36 -2.27 -10.63 5.27
CA GLN A 36 -1.70 -9.39 4.85
C GLN A 36 -0.61 -9.87 3.91
N HIS A 37 -0.93 -9.92 2.62
CA HIS A 37 0.03 -9.63 1.61
C HIS A 37 0.54 -8.29 2.10
N THR A 38 1.62 -8.37 2.88
CA THR A 38 2.65 -7.37 2.90
C THR A 38 2.78 -7.06 1.43
N ARG A 39 2.08 -6.00 1.03
CA ARG A 39 2.35 -5.29 -0.18
C ARG A 39 3.76 -4.86 0.13
N ALA A 40 4.71 -5.73 -0.20
CA ALA A 40 6.10 -5.42 -0.36
C ALA A 40 6.00 -4.15 -1.17
N GLN A 41 6.12 -3.04 -0.46
CA GLN A 41 6.21 -1.74 -1.06
C GLN A 41 7.30 -2.00 -2.07
N ARG A 42 6.93 -1.88 -3.34
CA ARG A 42 7.94 -1.82 -4.38
C ARG A 42 8.79 -0.64 -3.91
N SER A 43 9.90 -0.93 -3.24
CA SER A 43 10.96 0.03 -3.10
C SER A 43 11.11 0.61 -4.49
N PRO A 44 11.18 1.93 -4.65
CA PRO A 44 11.52 2.50 -5.95
C PRO A 44 12.71 1.66 -6.42
N SER A 45 12.60 1.02 -7.59
CA SER A 45 13.66 0.16 -8.11
C SER A 45 14.89 1.04 -8.26
N HIS A 46 15.63 1.22 -7.18
CA HIS A 46 16.93 1.83 -7.20
C HIS A 46 17.73 0.87 -8.06
N PRO A 47 18.47 1.39 -9.05
CA PRO A 47 19.38 0.55 -9.79
C PRO A 47 20.21 -0.26 -8.77
N PRO A 48 20.42 -1.57 -9.02
CA PRO A 48 21.20 -2.41 -8.13
C PRO A 48 22.51 -1.71 -7.77
N ASP A 49 22.88 -1.74 -6.50
CA ASP A 49 24.10 -1.10 -6.01
C ASP A 49 25.28 -1.56 -6.90
N LEU A 50 25.93 -0.61 -7.58
CA LEU A 50 27.02 -0.89 -8.51
C LEU A 50 28.17 -1.61 -7.80
N GLU A 51 28.36 -1.34 -6.50
CA GLU A 51 29.37 -2.04 -5.70
C GLU A 51 29.00 -3.50 -5.44
N GLU A 52 27.74 -3.77 -5.14
CA GLU A 52 27.24 -5.13 -5.00
C GLU A 52 27.33 -5.92 -6.31
N MET A 53 26.95 -5.29 -7.42
CA MET A 53 27.07 -5.87 -8.76
C MET A 53 28.52 -6.15 -9.12
N ALA A 54 29.43 -5.21 -8.82
CA ALA A 54 30.86 -5.38 -9.07
C ALA A 54 31.44 -6.56 -8.30
N ARG A 55 31.07 -6.74 -7.03
CA ARG A 55 31.50 -7.89 -6.22
C ARG A 55 30.94 -9.21 -6.75
N ASN A 56 29.64 -9.26 -7.04
CA ASN A 56 28.96 -10.50 -7.44
C ASN A 56 29.39 -10.98 -8.84
N LEU A 57 29.71 -10.06 -9.75
CA LEU A 57 30.12 -10.37 -11.11
C LEU A 57 31.65 -10.36 -11.31
N GLY A 58 32.42 -9.97 -10.29
CA GLY A 58 33.88 -9.86 -10.39
C GLY A 58 34.33 -8.84 -11.43
N LEU A 59 33.68 -7.67 -11.47
CA LEU A 59 33.94 -6.65 -12.49
C LEU A 59 35.33 -6.02 -12.33
N SER A 60 36.02 -5.80 -13.44
CA SER A 60 37.24 -4.99 -13.47
C SER A 60 36.94 -3.50 -13.24
N PRO A 61 37.94 -2.68 -12.85
CA PRO A 61 37.75 -1.23 -12.72
C PRO A 61 37.19 -0.57 -13.99
N ASP A 62 37.67 -0.98 -15.16
CA ASP A 62 37.24 -0.42 -16.45
C ASP A 62 35.79 -0.82 -16.79
N GLN A 63 35.39 -2.06 -16.47
CA GLN A 63 34.01 -2.52 -16.63
C GLN A 63 33.06 -1.76 -15.71
N LYS A 64 33.47 -1.55 -14.46
CA LYS A 64 32.69 -0.80 -13.47
C LYS A 64 32.47 0.65 -13.93
N GLU A 65 33.52 1.30 -14.44
CA GLU A 65 33.43 2.66 -14.97
C GLU A 65 32.53 2.74 -16.21
N SER A 66 32.62 1.76 -17.11
CA SER A 66 31.75 1.68 -18.28
C SER A 66 30.27 1.53 -17.89
N ILE A 67 29.97 0.69 -16.90
CA ILE A 67 28.59 0.51 -16.39
C ILE A 67 28.08 1.77 -15.70
N ARG A 68 28.94 2.47 -14.92
CA ARG A 68 28.59 3.76 -14.32
C ARG A 68 28.14 4.76 -15.38
N GLN A 69 28.91 4.92 -16.45
CA GLN A 69 28.57 5.84 -17.55
C GLN A 69 27.28 5.44 -18.26
N ILE A 70 27.01 4.13 -18.41
CA ILE A 70 25.73 3.65 -18.95
C ILE A 70 24.56 4.07 -18.05
N PHE A 71 24.68 3.96 -16.73
CA PHE A 71 23.62 4.42 -15.83
C PHE A 71 23.44 5.94 -15.87
N GLU A 72 24.53 6.71 -15.77
CA GLU A 72 24.49 8.17 -15.79
C GLU A 72 23.88 8.72 -17.10
N SER A 73 24.25 8.15 -18.24
CA SER A 73 23.71 8.56 -19.55
C SER A 73 22.21 8.26 -19.72
N ASN A 74 21.64 7.35 -18.91
CA ASN A 74 20.22 7.00 -18.97
C ASN A 74 19.41 7.58 -17.81
N ASP A 75 20.04 8.11 -16.75
CA ASP A 75 19.35 8.68 -15.60
C ASP A 75 18.37 9.80 -16.01
N GLY A 76 18.79 10.67 -16.92
CA GLY A 76 17.93 11.72 -17.47
C GLY A 76 16.67 11.18 -18.16
N LYS A 77 16.80 10.09 -18.94
CA LYS A 77 15.66 9.46 -19.63
C LYS A 77 14.69 8.82 -18.64
N PHE A 78 15.22 8.17 -17.59
CA PHE A 78 14.38 7.63 -16.54
C PHE A 78 13.64 8.74 -15.81
N LYS A 79 14.33 9.82 -15.44
CA LYS A 79 13.71 10.97 -14.77
C LYS A 79 12.57 11.57 -15.60
N GLU A 80 12.79 11.78 -16.88
CA GLU A 80 11.77 12.29 -17.81
C GLU A 80 10.55 11.35 -17.86
N LEU A 81 10.78 10.05 -18.05
CA LEU A 81 9.70 9.04 -18.07
C LEU A 81 8.93 9.00 -16.74
N TYR A 82 9.62 9.10 -15.61
CA TYR A 82 8.99 9.14 -14.30
C TYR A 82 8.13 10.39 -14.12
N THR A 83 8.61 11.57 -14.55
CA THR A 83 7.85 12.81 -14.52
C THR A 83 6.60 12.71 -15.39
N GLU A 84 6.74 12.28 -16.65
CA GLU A 84 5.60 12.12 -17.57
C GLU A 84 4.55 11.15 -17.01
N MET A 85 5.00 10.00 -16.50
CA MET A 85 4.12 9.02 -15.87
C MET A 85 3.40 9.61 -14.65
N HIS A 86 4.12 10.34 -13.80
CA HIS A 86 3.56 10.99 -12.61
C HIS A 86 2.47 11.98 -12.99
N ASP A 87 2.72 12.83 -13.97
CA ASP A 87 1.79 13.85 -14.43
C ASP A 87 0.52 13.22 -15.02
N ARG A 88 0.67 12.20 -15.88
CA ARG A 88 -0.47 11.46 -16.45
C ARG A 88 -1.32 10.79 -15.37
N LEU A 89 -0.67 10.15 -14.38
CA LEU A 89 -1.37 9.53 -13.26
C LEU A 89 -2.08 10.59 -12.38
N SER A 90 -1.46 11.75 -12.17
CA SER A 90 -2.05 12.85 -11.41
C SER A 90 -3.29 13.41 -12.08
N ALA A 91 -3.21 13.63 -13.40
CA ALA A 91 -4.34 14.08 -14.22
C ALA A 91 -5.50 13.07 -14.16
N LEU A 92 -5.23 11.78 -14.36
CA LEU A 92 -6.24 10.73 -14.32
C LEU A 92 -6.90 10.63 -12.93
N ARG A 93 -6.13 10.71 -11.85
CA ARG A 93 -6.68 10.72 -10.47
C ARG A 93 -7.61 11.91 -10.25
N SER A 94 -7.24 13.07 -10.74
CA SER A 94 -8.04 14.29 -10.63
C SER A 94 -9.35 14.17 -11.41
N GLU A 95 -9.31 13.63 -12.62
CA GLU A 95 -10.51 13.36 -13.42
C GLU A 95 -11.46 12.39 -12.70
N ILE A 96 -10.94 11.27 -12.19
CA ILE A 96 -11.73 10.28 -11.44
C ILE A 96 -12.35 10.93 -10.19
N LYS A 97 -11.57 11.72 -9.43
CA LYS A 97 -12.07 12.44 -8.26
C LYS A 97 -13.23 13.37 -8.65
N ASN A 98 -13.07 14.19 -9.69
CA ASN A 98 -14.10 15.11 -10.15
C ASN A 98 -15.38 14.38 -10.57
N ARG A 99 -15.25 13.23 -11.25
CA ARG A 99 -16.39 12.39 -11.63
C ARG A 99 -17.10 11.80 -10.42
N ILE A 100 -16.37 11.34 -9.41
CA ILE A 100 -16.94 10.88 -8.15
C ILE A 100 -17.65 12.05 -7.45
N ASP A 101 -16.99 13.19 -7.31
CA ASP A 101 -17.58 14.37 -6.67
C ASP A 101 -18.86 14.83 -7.40
N SER A 102 -18.97 14.65 -8.72
CA SER A 102 -20.19 15.04 -9.45
C SER A 102 -21.45 14.27 -9.03
N VAL A 103 -21.32 13.08 -8.43
CA VAL A 103 -22.45 12.23 -8.00
C VAL A 103 -22.69 12.23 -6.48
N LEU A 104 -21.87 12.96 -5.72
CA LEU A 104 -21.98 13.04 -4.26
C LEU A 104 -22.76 14.28 -3.81
N THR A 105 -23.50 14.14 -2.71
CA THR A 105 -24.06 15.30 -2.00
C THR A 105 -22.95 16.14 -1.35
N PRO A 106 -23.19 17.42 -1.01
CA PRO A 106 -22.19 18.25 -0.32
C PRO A 106 -21.65 17.62 0.97
N GLU A 107 -22.51 16.98 1.76
CA GLU A 107 -22.13 16.32 3.02
C GLU A 107 -21.27 15.08 2.75
N GLN A 108 -21.59 14.31 1.70
CA GLN A 108 -20.80 13.15 1.29
C GLN A 108 -19.42 13.54 0.76
N LYS A 109 -19.30 14.66 0.05
CA LYS A 109 -18.01 15.22 -0.40
C LYS A 109 -17.11 15.53 0.78
N GLN A 110 -17.63 16.24 1.77
CA GLN A 110 -16.87 16.60 2.97
C GLN A 110 -16.37 15.34 3.70
N LYS A 111 -17.22 14.30 3.79
CA LYS A 111 -16.82 13.01 4.37
C LYS A 111 -15.75 12.30 3.53
N MET A 112 -15.87 12.32 2.20
CA MET A 112 -14.88 11.74 1.29
C MET A 112 -13.52 12.43 1.43
N GLU A 113 -13.48 13.76 1.50
CA GLU A 113 -12.24 14.52 1.68
C GLU A 113 -11.55 14.20 3.01
N ALA A 114 -12.31 14.07 4.09
CA ALA A 114 -11.77 13.65 5.39
C ALA A 114 -11.14 12.25 5.33
N ILE A 115 -11.80 11.29 4.67
CA ILE A 115 -11.28 9.92 4.47
C ILE A 115 -9.98 9.95 3.66
N ILE A 116 -9.93 10.73 2.57
CA ILE A 116 -8.73 10.87 1.74
C ILE A 116 -7.58 11.46 2.56
N ALA A 117 -7.82 12.51 3.34
CA ALA A 117 -6.82 13.16 4.17
C ALA A 117 -6.27 12.21 5.25
N GLU A 118 -7.15 11.50 5.97
CA GLU A 118 -6.76 10.52 6.99
C GLU A 118 -5.88 9.40 6.39
N HIS A 119 -6.26 8.87 5.23
CA HIS A 119 -5.45 7.87 4.52
C HIS A 119 -4.11 8.41 4.01
N GLY A 120 -4.03 9.71 3.69
CA GLY A 120 -2.78 10.39 3.35
C GLY A 120 -1.84 10.49 4.54
N GLU A 121 -2.35 11.00 5.66
CA GLU A 121 -1.58 11.17 6.91
C GLU A 121 -1.08 9.83 7.47
N ARG A 122 -1.93 8.79 7.45
CA ARG A 122 -1.51 7.45 7.87
C ARG A 122 -0.36 6.92 7.01
N ARG A 123 -0.42 7.09 5.69
CA ARG A 123 0.67 6.67 4.79
C ARG A 123 1.95 7.44 5.05
N LYS A 124 1.86 8.74 5.32
CA LYS A 124 3.02 9.58 5.65
C LYS A 124 3.69 9.14 6.95
N LYS A 125 2.90 8.85 7.99
CA LYS A 125 3.40 8.31 9.26
C LYS A 125 4.07 6.95 9.08
N GLU A 126 3.44 6.04 8.32
CA GLU A 126 4.03 4.73 8.00
C GLU A 126 5.36 4.84 7.24
N SER A 127 5.53 5.82 6.34
CA SER A 127 6.83 6.06 5.69
C SER A 127 7.86 6.64 6.66
N GLU A 128 7.49 7.62 7.48
CA GLU A 128 8.41 8.22 8.46
C GLU A 128 8.88 7.21 9.52
N GLU A 129 8.01 6.30 9.95
CA GLU A 129 8.36 5.23 10.87
C GLU A 129 9.34 4.22 10.24
N LYS A 130 9.15 3.91 8.97
CA LYS A 130 10.08 3.05 8.21
C LYS A 130 11.45 3.70 8.07
N ASP A 131 11.50 4.98 7.69
CA ASP A 131 12.76 5.70 7.55
C ASP A 131 13.53 5.74 8.87
N LYS A 132 12.84 6.03 9.99
CA LYS A 132 13.42 5.98 11.35
C LYS A 132 13.84 4.57 11.80
N SER A 133 13.20 3.52 11.28
CA SER A 133 13.59 2.14 11.58
C SER A 133 14.84 1.71 10.83
N VAL A 134 14.99 2.13 9.57
CA VAL A 134 16.19 1.90 8.76
C VAL A 134 17.38 2.65 9.38
N GLU A 135 17.21 3.92 9.73
CA GLU A 135 18.27 4.74 10.35
C GLU A 135 18.79 4.12 11.67
N ARG A 136 17.87 3.62 12.51
CA ARG A 136 18.22 2.92 13.77
C ARG A 136 18.96 1.61 13.55
N ASP A 137 18.72 0.91 12.44
CA ASP A 137 19.38 -0.37 12.15
C ASP A 137 20.72 -0.19 11.44
N SER A 138 20.90 0.92 10.72
CA SER A 138 22.18 1.30 10.08
C SER A 138 23.20 1.98 11.01
N SER A 139 22.86 2.22 12.29
CA SER A 139 23.77 2.91 13.22
C SER A 139 24.93 2.00 13.67
N PRO A 140 26.21 2.47 13.67
CA PRO A 140 27.40 1.62 13.89
C PRO A 140 27.54 1.00 15.28
N ASP A 141 26.75 1.43 16.26
CA ASP A 141 26.91 1.12 17.68
C ASP A 141 26.22 -0.19 18.13
N LYS A 142 25.62 -0.97 17.23
CA LYS A 142 25.15 -2.31 17.59
C LYS A 142 26.31 -3.30 17.51
N PRO A 143 26.72 -3.96 18.63
CA PRO A 143 27.52 -5.17 18.51
C PRO A 143 26.71 -6.16 17.66
N LYS A 144 27.34 -6.69 16.61
CA LYS A 144 26.76 -7.76 15.79
C LYS A 144 26.52 -8.96 16.71
N GLY A 145 25.31 -9.03 17.27
CA GLY A 145 24.88 -10.09 18.16
C GLY A 145 25.06 -11.42 17.46
N GLU A 146 25.79 -12.30 18.12
CA GLU A 146 26.17 -13.64 17.69
C GLU A 146 24.94 -14.40 17.19
N LEU A 147 24.99 -14.85 15.93
CA LEU A 147 24.14 -15.92 15.44
C LEU A 147 24.63 -17.20 16.12
N GLN A 148 23.85 -17.70 17.09
CA GLN A 148 23.92 -19.09 17.53
C GLN A 148 23.29 -20.02 16.50
#